data_AF-A0A5D3K611-F1
#
_entry.id   AF-A0A5D3K611-F1
#
_cell.length_a   1.000
_cell.length_b   1.000
_cell.length_c   1.000
_cell.angle_alpha   90.00
_cell.angle_beta   90.00
_cell.angle_gamma   90.00
#
_symmetry.space_group_name_H-M   'P 1'
#
loop_
_entity.id
_entity.type
_entity.pdbx_description
1 polymer ?
#
loop_
_entity_poly.entity_id
_entity_poly.type
_entity_poly.pdbx_seq_one_letter_code
_entity_poly.pdbx_strand_id
1 'polypeptide(L)'
;MLKATEEEIQEVREYFEWQAPDLKLTFMQKVYSEVVVNTHHDVWDIHTNKDRWWVITGGTNLYSQEQFPNMDLALTFHIGLILRMPRTEEQKEDDLRILPFGSVYQKVEEAGTAVTQAQSLSGYQAVGVRCREALLELISIAQDAAVWTDVPPQRANFRAWVEIICNQILPSDTNKERRGVLKSALESAWTFTNWLTHSKSATWTDADLAHLLIQHAISTTTGAILRVLRGVPEECPKCGSPQLAPEQGENSAAPGVLWERPRCVDCGWTGRPLPIFDREDGRPIITREGKESDVHGMLAIPMRNIRRPGDPPVEQRHKVETRPPELAVYFAYGPNMSTARLTKLLPSCKPTGAAILPRHTLRFHKRSTKGFGECNAFPSDDNDVVVGVLFSFDPAERAKLDEVEGVGDGYEHSIVTIINEKGRRQKVLAYLATPEYIDDSLKPSDDYKDQVLVGASEHGLPSEYVTRYIQPVEVAEPRSAP
;
A
#
# COMPACT_ATOMS: atom_id res chain seq x y z
N MET A 1 -1.00 25.81 -22.16
CA MET A 1 -1.95 25.38 -21.12
C MET A 1 -2.33 23.94 -21.42
N LEU A 2 -2.12 23.04 -20.47
CA LEU A 2 -2.44 21.62 -20.65
C LEU A 2 -3.90 21.40 -20.25
N LYS A 3 -4.59 20.53 -20.99
CA LYS A 3 -5.93 20.07 -20.60
C LYS A 3 -5.76 19.05 -19.48
N ALA A 4 -6.62 19.12 -18.47
CA ALA A 4 -6.72 18.13 -17.41
C ALA A 4 -8.16 17.62 -17.33
N THR A 5 -8.31 16.38 -16.91
CA THR A 5 -9.61 15.73 -16.67
C THR A 5 -10.22 16.20 -15.35
N GLU A 6 -11.53 16.04 -15.18
CA GLU A 6 -12.23 16.42 -13.94
C GLU A 6 -11.74 15.59 -12.74
N GLU A 7 -11.37 14.33 -12.98
CA GLU A 7 -10.81 13.42 -11.98
C GLU A 7 -9.45 13.90 -11.48
N GLU A 8 -8.52 14.26 -12.39
CA GLU A 8 -7.21 14.83 -12.02
C GLU A 8 -7.36 16.14 -11.23
N ILE A 9 -8.30 16.99 -11.63
CA ILE A 9 -8.60 18.26 -10.93
C ILE A 9 -9.08 17.97 -9.51
N GLN A 10 -9.97 17.00 -9.34
CA GLN A 10 -10.53 16.66 -8.04
C GLN A 10 -9.48 16.04 -7.11
N GLU A 11 -8.64 15.15 -7.61
CA GLU A 11 -7.57 14.51 -6.83
C GLU A 11 -6.57 15.53 -6.29
N VAL A 12 -6.10 16.46 -7.13
CA VAL A 12 -5.16 17.51 -6.72
C VAL A 12 -5.81 18.49 -5.75
N ARG A 13 -7.09 18.81 -5.93
CA ARG A 13 -7.86 19.64 -5.00
C ARG A 13 -7.98 18.98 -3.63
N GLU A 14 -8.35 17.72 -3.58
CA GLU A 14 -8.48 16.96 -2.33
C GLU A 14 -7.14 16.87 -1.59
N TYR A 15 -6.06 16.61 -2.33
CA TYR A 15 -4.72 16.61 -1.77
C TYR A 15 -4.34 17.99 -1.20
N PHE A 16 -4.59 19.07 -1.94
CA PHE A 16 -4.29 20.43 -1.49
C PHE A 16 -5.07 20.80 -0.22
N GLU A 17 -6.38 20.56 -0.21
CA GLU A 17 -7.24 20.87 0.93
C GLU A 17 -6.86 20.05 2.18
N TRP A 18 -6.41 18.81 1.99
CA TRP A 18 -5.90 17.97 3.07
C TRP A 18 -4.57 18.50 3.65
N GLN A 19 -3.64 18.93 2.80
CA GLN A 19 -2.33 19.44 3.23
C GLN A 19 -2.39 20.89 3.76
N ALA A 20 -3.37 21.67 3.29
CA ALA A 20 -3.55 23.07 3.62
C ALA A 20 -5.01 23.41 3.97
N PRO A 21 -5.55 22.85 5.07
CA PRO A 21 -6.94 23.10 5.47
C PRO A 21 -7.19 24.56 5.85
N ASP A 22 -6.15 25.34 6.16
CA ASP A 22 -6.21 26.76 6.51
C ASP A 22 -6.20 27.72 5.29
N LEU A 23 -6.01 27.19 4.08
CA LEU A 23 -5.95 27.95 2.82
C LEU A 23 -7.18 27.63 1.95
N LYS A 24 -7.78 28.67 1.37
CA LYS A 24 -8.93 28.51 0.45
C LYS A 24 -8.44 28.59 -0.99
N LEU A 25 -8.63 27.52 -1.75
CA LEU A 25 -8.30 27.46 -3.18
C LEU A 25 -9.20 28.41 -3.98
N THR A 26 -8.59 29.32 -4.73
CA THR A 26 -9.29 30.29 -5.60
C THR A 26 -9.13 29.94 -7.07
N PHE A 27 -7.97 29.40 -7.46
CA PHE A 27 -7.67 29.00 -8.83
C PHE A 27 -6.70 27.81 -8.83
N MET A 28 -6.81 26.95 -9.84
CA MET A 28 -5.92 25.82 -10.04
C MET A 28 -5.80 25.48 -11.52
N GLN A 29 -4.58 25.22 -11.99
CA GLN A 29 -4.32 24.88 -13.38
C GLN A 29 -3.10 23.97 -13.54
N LYS A 30 -3.22 22.94 -14.39
CA LYS A 30 -2.10 22.12 -14.86
C LYS A 30 -1.25 22.92 -15.86
N VAL A 31 0.00 23.19 -15.50
CA VAL A 31 0.90 24.06 -16.27
C VAL A 31 1.98 23.28 -17.03
N TYR A 32 2.40 22.13 -16.52
CA TYR A 32 3.47 21.32 -17.09
C TYR A 32 3.31 19.83 -16.76
N SER A 33 3.97 18.98 -17.53
CA SER A 33 3.91 17.53 -17.40
C SER A 33 5.15 16.89 -18.00
N GLU A 34 5.81 16.01 -17.26
CA GLU A 34 7.03 15.31 -17.70
C GLU A 34 7.08 13.88 -17.15
N VAL A 35 7.66 12.94 -17.90
CA VAL A 35 7.87 11.56 -17.47
C VAL A 35 9.33 11.34 -17.13
N VAL A 36 9.61 10.92 -15.89
CA VAL A 36 10.96 10.62 -15.41
C VAL A 36 10.96 9.25 -14.75
N VAL A 37 11.84 8.35 -15.20
CA VAL A 37 11.94 6.95 -14.72
C VAL A 37 10.56 6.27 -14.64
N ASN A 38 9.82 6.31 -15.75
CA ASN A 38 8.47 5.73 -15.88
C ASN A 38 7.38 6.30 -14.95
N THR A 39 7.63 7.41 -14.26
CA THR A 39 6.63 8.10 -13.42
C THR A 39 6.26 9.42 -14.06
N HIS A 40 4.96 9.68 -14.19
CA HIS A 40 4.41 10.92 -14.73
C HIS A 40 4.34 11.98 -13.62
N HIS A 41 4.95 13.13 -13.85
CA HIS A 41 4.98 14.25 -12.92
C HIS A 41 4.23 15.42 -13.53
N ASP A 42 3.04 15.71 -13.01
CA ASP A 42 2.22 16.84 -13.43
C ASP A 42 2.36 17.99 -12.47
N VAL A 43 2.66 19.18 -13.00
CA VAL A 43 2.83 20.39 -12.21
C VAL A 43 1.58 21.26 -12.32
N TRP A 44 1.04 21.61 -11.16
CA TRP A 44 -0.17 22.39 -10.98
C TRP A 44 0.16 23.72 -10.29
N ASP A 45 -0.26 24.82 -10.90
CA ASP A 45 -0.24 26.16 -10.31
C ASP A 45 -1.52 26.36 -9.49
N ILE A 46 -1.38 26.53 -8.18
CA ILE A 46 -2.51 26.72 -7.26
C ILE A 46 -2.44 28.10 -6.65
N HIS A 47 -3.55 28.84 -6.73
CA HIS A 47 -3.69 30.13 -6.08
C HIS A 47 -4.69 30.00 -4.94
N THR A 48 -4.37 30.65 -3.82
CA THR A 48 -5.21 30.64 -2.63
C THR A 48 -5.71 32.04 -2.33
N ASN A 49 -6.41 32.20 -1.20
CA ASN A 49 -6.77 33.50 -0.65
C ASN A 49 -5.58 34.28 -0.05
N LYS A 50 -4.41 33.67 0.13
CA LYS A 50 -3.23 34.29 0.76
C LYS A 50 -2.00 34.30 -0.14
N ASP A 51 -1.76 33.22 -0.88
CA ASP A 51 -0.48 32.91 -1.50
C ASP A 51 -0.63 31.94 -2.70
N ARG A 52 0.51 31.53 -3.29
CA ARG A 52 0.59 30.66 -4.46
C ARG A 52 1.49 29.45 -4.22
N TRP A 53 1.13 28.32 -4.82
CA TRP A 53 1.77 27.03 -4.59
C TRP A 53 1.93 26.25 -5.90
N TRP A 54 2.90 25.34 -5.90
CA TRP A 54 3.00 24.25 -6.87
C TRP A 54 2.52 22.96 -6.21
N VAL A 55 1.66 22.20 -6.87
CA VAL A 55 1.46 20.78 -6.57
C VAL A 55 2.05 19.96 -7.69
N ILE A 56 2.91 19.00 -7.36
CA ILE A 56 3.56 18.12 -8.32
C ILE A 56 3.14 16.68 -8.02
N THR A 57 2.53 15.99 -8.99
CA THR A 57 2.09 14.58 -8.89
C THR A 57 3.24 13.60 -9.21
N GLY A 58 3.01 12.29 -9.09
CA GLY A 58 4.07 11.27 -9.21
C GLY A 58 4.80 10.98 -7.89
N GLY A 59 4.04 11.06 -6.79
CA GLY A 59 4.56 11.17 -5.41
C GLY A 59 4.04 12.44 -4.74
N THR A 60 2.75 12.72 -4.91
CA THR A 60 2.13 14.05 -4.82
C THR A 60 2.63 14.87 -3.64
N ASN A 61 3.15 16.07 -3.91
CA ASN A 61 3.68 16.97 -2.88
C ASN A 61 3.42 18.45 -3.18
N LEU A 62 3.45 19.29 -2.14
CA LEU A 62 3.11 20.71 -2.17
C LEU A 62 4.35 21.60 -1.93
N TYR A 63 4.55 22.61 -2.78
CA TYR A 63 5.70 23.52 -2.72
C TYR A 63 5.27 24.99 -2.77
N SER A 64 5.76 25.83 -1.84
CA SER A 64 5.47 27.26 -1.86
C SER A 64 6.17 27.95 -3.03
N GLN A 65 5.46 28.82 -3.77
CA GLN A 65 6.08 29.64 -4.81
C GLN A 65 7.02 30.71 -4.25
N GLU A 66 6.90 31.06 -2.96
CA GLU A 66 7.85 31.97 -2.32
C GLU A 66 9.25 31.34 -2.21
N GLN A 67 9.32 30.03 -1.96
CA GLN A 67 10.57 29.27 -1.89
C GLN A 67 11.02 28.71 -3.22
N PHE A 68 10.05 28.30 -4.04
CA PHE A 68 10.27 27.76 -5.36
C PHE A 68 9.67 28.72 -6.39
N PRO A 69 10.32 29.88 -6.63
CA PRO A 69 9.78 30.91 -7.52
C PRO A 69 9.71 30.43 -8.97
N ASN A 70 10.49 29.40 -9.32
CA ASN A 70 10.44 28.73 -10.61
C ASN A 70 9.89 27.30 -10.46
N MET A 71 9.00 26.94 -11.38
CA MET A 71 8.46 25.60 -11.59
C MET A 71 9.59 24.56 -11.77
N ASP A 72 10.60 24.86 -12.60
CA ASP A 72 11.68 23.90 -12.89
C ASP A 72 12.48 23.54 -11.63
N LEU A 73 12.65 24.51 -10.73
CA LEU A 73 13.32 24.32 -9.46
C LEU A 73 12.49 23.41 -8.53
N ALA A 74 11.18 23.63 -8.48
CA ALA A 74 10.26 22.80 -7.72
C ALA A 74 10.25 21.36 -8.24
N LEU A 75 10.17 21.19 -9.56
CA LEU A 75 10.12 19.89 -10.23
C LEU A 75 11.42 19.10 -10.05
N THR A 76 12.57 19.74 -10.25
CA THR A 76 13.89 19.10 -10.06
C THR A 76 14.06 18.62 -8.62
N PHE A 77 13.66 19.46 -7.65
CA PHE A 77 13.71 19.09 -6.24
C PHE A 77 12.75 17.93 -5.92
N HIS A 78 11.51 17.98 -6.44
CA HIS A 78 10.51 16.94 -6.27
C HIS A 78 11.01 15.59 -6.76
N ILE A 79 11.47 15.52 -8.02
CA ILE A 79 12.02 14.29 -8.61
C ILE A 79 13.16 13.75 -7.75
N GLY A 80 14.09 14.61 -7.33
CA GLY A 80 15.19 14.22 -6.46
C GLY A 80 14.72 13.71 -5.08
N LEU A 81 13.58 14.18 -4.57
CA LEU A 81 13.01 13.70 -3.31
C LEU A 81 12.32 12.35 -3.50
N ILE A 82 11.50 12.20 -4.55
CA ILE A 82 10.80 10.94 -4.87
C ILE A 82 11.79 9.80 -5.12
N LEU A 83 12.87 10.06 -5.86
CA LEU A 83 13.95 9.07 -6.09
C LEU A 83 14.64 8.62 -4.79
N ARG A 84 14.54 9.39 -3.69
CA ARG A 84 15.17 9.09 -2.40
C ARG A 84 14.20 8.54 -1.35
N MET A 85 12.89 8.65 -1.57
CA MET A 85 11.90 8.11 -0.64
C MET A 85 12.08 6.59 -0.52
N PRO A 86 12.10 6.03 0.71
CA PRO A 86 12.17 4.59 0.89
C PRO A 86 10.98 3.92 0.22
N ARG A 87 11.23 2.78 -0.43
CA ARG A 87 10.19 1.91 -0.98
C ARG A 87 9.14 1.59 0.09
N THR A 88 7.87 1.61 -0.29
CA THR A 88 6.76 1.21 0.59
C THR A 88 6.90 -0.25 1.01
N GLU A 89 6.27 -0.68 2.12
CA GLU A 89 6.30 -2.11 2.51
C GLU A 89 5.76 -3.03 1.41
N GLU A 90 4.73 -2.60 0.66
CA GLU A 90 4.23 -3.31 -0.53
C GLU A 90 5.31 -3.51 -1.62
N GLN A 91 6.19 -2.51 -1.81
CA GLN A 91 7.32 -2.62 -2.74
C GLN A 91 8.45 -3.51 -2.19
N LYS A 92 8.57 -3.67 -0.86
CA LYS A 92 9.50 -4.63 -0.23
C LYS A 92 8.94 -6.05 -0.23
N GLU A 93 7.62 -6.23 -0.13
CA GLU A 93 6.94 -7.52 -0.24
C GLU A 93 7.11 -8.14 -1.65
N ASP A 94 7.13 -7.32 -2.69
CA ASP A 94 7.45 -7.77 -4.06
C ASP A 94 8.91 -8.25 -4.19
N ASP A 95 9.85 -7.64 -3.46
CA ASP A 95 11.25 -8.07 -3.45
C ASP A 95 11.43 -9.43 -2.74
N LEU A 96 10.63 -9.73 -1.70
CA LEU A 96 10.61 -11.05 -1.03
C LEU A 96 10.18 -12.17 -1.99
N ARG A 97 9.33 -11.86 -2.97
CA ARG A 97 8.82 -12.86 -3.93
C ARG A 97 9.90 -13.35 -4.89
N ILE A 98 10.93 -12.56 -5.16
CA ILE A 98 12.00 -12.90 -6.10
C ILE A 98 13.31 -13.31 -5.42
N LEU A 99 13.33 -13.50 -4.09
CA LEU A 99 14.54 -13.84 -3.33
C LEU A 99 15.40 -14.96 -3.93
N PRO A 100 14.86 -16.07 -4.46
CA PRO A 100 15.69 -17.08 -5.13
C PRO A 100 16.48 -16.53 -6.33
N PHE A 101 15.96 -15.48 -6.98
CA PHE A 101 16.52 -14.81 -8.14
C PHE A 101 17.20 -13.48 -7.78
N GLY A 102 17.45 -13.20 -6.50
CA GLY A 102 18.06 -11.93 -6.06
C GLY A 102 19.37 -11.61 -6.78
N SER A 103 20.25 -12.61 -6.97
CA SER A 103 21.51 -12.43 -7.72
C SER A 103 21.29 -12.07 -9.20
N VAL A 104 20.20 -12.52 -9.82
CA VAL A 104 19.84 -12.14 -11.20
C VAL A 104 19.51 -10.67 -11.26
N TYR A 105 18.67 -10.18 -10.35
CA TYR A 105 18.28 -8.77 -10.32
C TYR A 105 19.46 -7.86 -9.96
N GLN A 106 20.38 -8.32 -9.11
CA GLN A 106 21.64 -7.64 -8.89
C GLN A 106 22.44 -7.50 -10.20
N LYS A 107 22.57 -8.57 -10.99
CA LYS A 107 23.25 -8.50 -12.30
C LYS A 107 22.53 -7.59 -13.30
N VAL A 108 21.19 -7.54 -13.27
CA VAL A 108 20.40 -6.61 -14.09
C VAL A 108 20.72 -5.16 -13.70
N GLU A 109 20.77 -4.86 -12.41
CA GLU A 109 21.11 -3.53 -11.90
C GLU A 109 22.57 -3.14 -12.23
N GLU A 110 23.52 -4.06 -12.07
CA GLU A 110 24.92 -3.87 -12.49
C GLU A 110 25.02 -3.59 -14.00
N ALA A 111 24.20 -4.25 -14.83
CA ALA A 111 24.11 -3.97 -16.26
C ALA A 111 23.52 -2.57 -16.54
N GLY A 112 22.48 -2.15 -15.82
CA GLY A 112 21.92 -0.80 -15.94
C GLY A 112 22.90 0.29 -15.51
N THR A 113 23.63 0.07 -14.41
CA THR A 113 24.72 0.95 -13.97
C THR A 113 25.83 1.03 -15.03
N ALA A 114 26.14 -0.08 -15.69
CA ALA A 114 27.10 -0.08 -16.79
C ALA A 114 26.65 0.73 -18.01
N VAL A 115 25.34 0.74 -18.33
CA VAL A 115 24.80 1.58 -19.41
C VAL A 115 25.03 3.06 -19.13
N THR A 116 24.78 3.51 -17.90
CA THR A 116 24.95 4.93 -17.53
C THR A 116 26.41 5.38 -17.55
N GLN A 117 27.35 4.46 -17.30
CA GLN A 117 28.78 4.74 -17.29
C GLN A 117 29.45 4.56 -18.67
N ALA A 118 28.80 3.90 -19.62
CA ALA A 118 29.40 3.58 -20.91
C ALA A 118 29.49 4.82 -21.83
N GLN A 119 30.71 5.20 -22.22
CA GLN A 119 30.98 6.34 -23.11
C GLN A 119 31.75 5.93 -24.39
N SER A 120 32.00 4.64 -24.59
CA SER A 120 32.83 4.12 -25.68
C SER A 120 32.32 2.77 -26.18
N LEU A 121 32.77 2.37 -27.37
CA LEU A 121 32.44 1.07 -27.97
C LEU A 121 32.77 -0.11 -27.03
N SER A 122 33.93 -0.07 -26.35
CA SER A 122 34.30 -1.10 -25.38
C SER A 122 33.38 -1.11 -24.16
N GLY A 123 32.88 0.06 -23.76
CA GLY A 123 31.83 0.19 -22.73
C GLY A 123 30.52 -0.47 -23.15
N TYR A 124 30.05 -0.24 -24.37
CA TYR A 124 28.83 -0.86 -24.89
C TYR A 124 28.95 -2.39 -25.02
N GLN A 125 30.11 -2.88 -25.48
CA GLN A 125 30.38 -4.32 -25.52
C GLN A 125 30.37 -4.94 -24.11
N ALA A 126 30.94 -4.25 -23.12
CA ALA A 126 30.91 -4.68 -21.72
C ALA A 126 29.49 -4.73 -21.14
N VAL A 127 28.61 -3.81 -21.53
CA VAL A 127 27.17 -3.90 -21.20
C VAL A 127 26.58 -5.19 -21.77
N GLY A 128 26.87 -5.53 -23.03
CA GLY A 128 26.44 -6.79 -23.64
C GLY A 128 26.88 -8.03 -22.85
N VAL A 129 28.12 -8.03 -22.33
CA VAL A 129 28.65 -9.15 -21.53
C VAL A 129 27.86 -9.30 -20.23
N ARG A 130 27.68 -8.20 -19.49
CA ARG A 130 26.90 -8.19 -18.24
C ARG A 130 25.45 -8.64 -18.47
N CYS A 131 24.83 -8.17 -19.55
CA CYS A 131 23.47 -8.56 -19.89
C CYS A 131 23.35 -10.07 -20.17
N ARG A 132 24.33 -10.63 -20.88
CA ARG A 132 24.39 -12.07 -21.16
C ARG A 132 24.61 -12.89 -19.89
N GLU A 133 25.44 -12.41 -18.96
CA GLU A 133 25.62 -13.06 -17.66
C GLU A 133 24.34 -13.08 -16.83
N ALA A 134 23.55 -12.00 -16.83
CA ALA A 134 22.26 -11.96 -16.13
C ALA A 134 21.28 -13.02 -16.68
N LEU A 135 21.23 -13.21 -18.00
CA LEU A 135 20.42 -14.26 -18.63
C LEU A 135 20.90 -15.67 -18.26
N LEU A 136 22.20 -15.90 -18.19
CA LEU A 136 22.76 -17.19 -17.76
C LEU A 136 22.49 -17.47 -16.29
N GLU A 137 22.58 -16.45 -15.42
CA GLU A 137 22.27 -16.54 -14.00
C GLU A 137 20.81 -16.96 -13.79
N LEU A 138 19.86 -16.34 -14.51
CA LEU A 138 18.44 -16.71 -14.47
C LEU A 138 18.25 -18.20 -14.74
N ILE A 139 18.88 -18.70 -15.80
CA ILE A 139 18.77 -20.10 -16.19
C ILE A 139 19.48 -21.02 -15.21
N SER A 140 20.63 -20.62 -14.65
CA SER A 140 21.33 -21.42 -13.64
C SER A 140 20.49 -21.59 -12.37
N ILE A 141 19.91 -20.50 -11.87
CA ILE A 141 19.03 -20.57 -10.69
C ILE A 141 17.80 -21.43 -10.99
N ALA A 142 17.20 -21.27 -12.17
CA ALA A 142 16.07 -22.12 -12.58
C ALA A 142 16.48 -23.61 -12.61
N GLN A 143 17.64 -23.94 -13.19
CA GLN A 143 18.18 -25.31 -13.22
C GLN A 143 18.38 -25.90 -11.82
N ASP A 144 18.82 -25.10 -10.86
CA ASP A 144 19.11 -25.55 -9.51
C ASP A 144 17.83 -25.64 -8.64
N ALA A 145 16.78 -24.91 -9.02
CA ALA A 145 15.50 -24.90 -8.29
C ALA A 145 14.61 -26.12 -8.56
N ALA A 146 14.73 -26.79 -9.72
CA ALA A 146 13.90 -27.93 -10.08
C ALA A 146 14.55 -28.86 -11.11
N VAL A 147 14.06 -30.10 -11.18
CA VAL A 147 14.45 -31.06 -12.23
C VAL A 147 13.52 -30.88 -13.43
N TRP A 148 14.05 -30.33 -14.53
CA TRP A 148 13.26 -29.98 -15.72
C TRP A 148 13.31 -31.01 -16.86
N THR A 149 14.25 -31.94 -16.85
CA THR A 149 14.39 -32.96 -17.90
C THR A 149 15.27 -34.10 -17.39
N ASP A 150 15.00 -35.32 -17.86
CA ASP A 150 15.84 -36.50 -17.58
C ASP A 150 17.14 -36.50 -18.40
N VAL A 151 17.19 -35.73 -19.50
CA VAL A 151 18.35 -35.64 -20.39
C VAL A 151 18.77 -34.17 -20.51
N PRO A 152 19.51 -33.63 -19.53
CA PRO A 152 19.88 -32.23 -19.51
C PRO A 152 20.93 -31.89 -20.59
N PRO A 153 20.76 -30.79 -21.35
CA PRO A 153 21.81 -30.28 -22.22
C PRO A 153 22.96 -29.66 -21.39
N GLN A 154 24.04 -29.24 -22.06
CA GLN A 154 25.12 -28.50 -21.39
C GLN A 154 24.56 -27.31 -20.61
N ARG A 155 24.99 -27.11 -19.36
CA ARG A 155 24.44 -26.05 -18.48
C ARG A 155 24.49 -24.66 -19.09
N ALA A 156 25.55 -24.35 -19.84
CA ALA A 156 25.73 -23.06 -20.53
C ALA A 156 24.91 -22.91 -21.83
N ASN A 157 24.20 -23.96 -22.28
CA ASN A 157 23.39 -23.90 -23.50
C ASN A 157 22.06 -23.20 -23.24
N PHE A 158 22.11 -21.87 -23.18
CA PHE A 158 20.96 -21.01 -22.88
C PHE A 158 19.71 -21.36 -23.70
N ARG A 159 19.83 -21.45 -25.04
CA ARG A 159 18.67 -21.68 -25.92
C ARG A 159 17.99 -23.02 -25.67
N ALA A 160 18.76 -24.09 -25.48
CA ALA A 160 18.20 -25.39 -25.17
C ALA A 160 17.47 -25.40 -23.82
N TRP A 161 18.04 -24.72 -22.81
CA TRP A 161 17.40 -24.59 -21.51
C TRP A 161 16.13 -23.73 -21.53
N VAL A 162 16.12 -22.63 -22.28
CA VAL A 162 14.90 -21.82 -22.50
C VAL A 162 13.80 -22.67 -23.10
N GLU A 163 14.12 -23.51 -24.09
CA GLU A 163 13.13 -24.38 -24.70
C GLU A 163 12.53 -25.37 -23.69
N ILE A 164 13.37 -26.04 -22.90
CA ILE A 164 12.96 -27.02 -21.89
C ILE A 164 12.11 -26.35 -20.80
N ILE A 165 12.65 -25.30 -20.17
CA ILE A 165 12.03 -24.62 -19.03
C ILE A 165 10.68 -24.02 -19.45
N CYS A 166 10.62 -23.27 -20.55
CA CYS A 166 9.36 -22.65 -20.98
C CYS A 166 8.30 -23.69 -21.40
N ASN A 167 8.69 -24.85 -21.93
CA ASN A 167 7.75 -25.94 -22.24
C ASN A 167 7.17 -26.58 -20.97
N GLN A 168 7.96 -26.69 -19.91
CA GLN A 168 7.50 -27.25 -18.64
C GLN A 168 6.69 -26.26 -17.80
N ILE A 169 7.05 -24.97 -17.83
CA ILE A 169 6.31 -23.94 -17.07
C ILE A 169 4.87 -23.81 -17.59
N LEU A 170 4.71 -23.87 -18.90
CA LEU A 170 3.44 -23.68 -19.60
C LEU A 170 3.17 -24.92 -20.47
N PRO A 171 2.75 -26.04 -19.85
CA PRO A 171 2.40 -27.25 -20.58
C PRO A 171 1.12 -27.02 -21.40
N SER A 172 0.81 -27.95 -22.32
CA SER A 172 -0.36 -27.92 -23.22
C SER A 172 -0.27 -26.93 -24.40
N ASP A 173 -1.08 -27.23 -25.42
CA ASP A 173 -1.27 -26.40 -26.61
C ASP A 173 -2.07 -25.12 -26.32
N THR A 174 -2.92 -25.14 -25.30
CA THR A 174 -3.67 -23.95 -24.85
C THR A 174 -2.75 -22.81 -24.40
N ASN A 175 -1.55 -23.13 -23.94
CA ASN A 175 -0.54 -22.15 -23.51
C ASN A 175 0.47 -21.78 -24.60
N LYS A 176 0.26 -22.19 -25.87
CA LYS A 176 1.20 -21.96 -26.97
C LYS A 176 1.60 -20.49 -27.12
N GLU A 177 0.64 -19.57 -27.11
CA GLU A 177 0.90 -18.13 -27.28
C GLU A 177 1.68 -17.55 -26.09
N ARG A 178 1.26 -17.87 -24.86
CA ARG A 178 1.94 -17.44 -23.63
C ARG A 178 3.39 -17.93 -23.59
N ARG A 179 3.60 -19.19 -23.95
CA ARG A 179 4.93 -19.81 -24.06
C ARG A 179 5.75 -19.17 -25.17
N GLY A 180 5.12 -18.84 -26.30
CA GLY A 180 5.74 -18.14 -27.43
C GLY A 180 6.29 -16.77 -27.03
N VAL A 181 5.55 -16.00 -26.24
CA VAL A 181 6.00 -14.70 -25.72
C VAL A 181 7.26 -14.84 -24.86
N LEU A 182 7.26 -15.76 -23.89
CA LEU A 182 8.42 -15.96 -23.00
C LEU A 182 9.68 -16.39 -23.78
N LYS A 183 9.53 -17.39 -24.67
CA LYS A 183 10.64 -17.86 -25.51
C LYS A 183 11.17 -16.75 -26.41
N SER A 184 10.28 -16.01 -27.08
CA SER A 184 10.68 -14.93 -27.98
C SER A 184 11.42 -13.83 -27.23
N ALA A 185 10.95 -13.42 -26.05
CA ALA A 185 11.62 -12.41 -25.24
C ALA A 185 13.05 -12.84 -24.85
N LEU A 186 13.22 -14.07 -24.35
CA LEU A 186 14.52 -14.62 -23.97
C LEU A 186 15.45 -14.81 -25.17
N GLU A 187 14.94 -15.31 -26.30
CA GLU A 187 15.74 -15.52 -27.52
C GLU A 187 16.16 -14.21 -28.17
N SER A 188 15.27 -13.21 -28.23
CA SER A 188 15.58 -11.86 -28.71
C SER A 188 16.64 -11.21 -27.82
N ALA A 189 16.45 -11.25 -26.50
CA ALA A 189 17.42 -10.70 -25.55
C ALA A 189 18.79 -11.38 -25.67
N TRP A 190 18.83 -12.72 -25.74
CA TRP A 190 20.07 -13.48 -25.93
C TRP A 190 20.79 -13.14 -27.24
N THR A 191 20.03 -13.09 -28.34
CA THR A 191 20.60 -12.85 -29.67
C THR A 191 21.13 -11.42 -29.77
N PHE A 192 20.38 -10.45 -29.24
CA PHE A 192 20.76 -9.04 -29.29
C PHE A 192 21.97 -8.74 -28.40
N THR A 193 21.99 -9.24 -27.16
CA THR A 193 23.13 -9.08 -26.25
C THR A 193 24.41 -9.73 -26.79
N ASN A 194 24.29 -10.91 -27.43
CA ASN A 194 25.43 -11.59 -28.05
C ASN A 194 25.94 -10.88 -29.32
N TRP A 195 25.07 -10.18 -30.05
CA TRP A 195 25.53 -9.28 -31.12
C TRP A 195 26.27 -8.07 -30.52
N LEU A 196 25.71 -7.45 -29.48
CA LEU A 196 26.30 -6.28 -28.83
C LEU A 196 27.72 -6.55 -28.32
N THR A 197 27.97 -7.73 -27.74
CA THR A 197 29.31 -8.12 -27.25
C THR A 197 30.39 -8.16 -28.33
N HIS A 198 30.00 -8.34 -29.59
CA HIS A 198 30.94 -8.48 -30.72
C HIS A 198 30.83 -7.36 -31.75
N SER A 199 29.88 -6.43 -31.57
CA SER A 199 29.63 -5.37 -32.52
C SER A 199 30.80 -4.39 -32.59
N LYS A 200 31.16 -3.98 -33.81
CA LYS A 200 32.21 -2.97 -34.05
C LYS A 200 31.66 -1.56 -34.22
N SER A 201 30.33 -1.42 -34.23
CA SER A 201 29.62 -0.18 -34.51
C SER A 201 28.48 0.07 -33.52
N ALA A 202 28.54 -0.57 -32.35
CA ALA A 202 27.53 -0.39 -31.32
C ALA A 202 27.53 1.04 -30.78
N THR A 203 26.34 1.50 -30.42
CA THR A 203 26.05 2.81 -29.87
C THR A 203 25.50 2.69 -28.44
N TRP A 204 25.37 3.83 -27.77
CA TRP A 204 24.71 3.88 -26.47
C TRP A 204 23.26 3.37 -26.53
N THR A 205 22.52 3.68 -27.60
CA THR A 205 21.15 3.20 -27.80
C THR A 205 21.09 1.68 -27.89
N ASP A 206 22.10 1.04 -28.47
CA ASP A 206 22.19 -0.43 -28.50
C ASP A 206 22.43 -1.01 -27.10
N ALA A 207 23.26 -0.35 -26.29
CA ALA A 207 23.51 -0.76 -24.90
C ALA A 207 22.27 -0.61 -24.02
N ASP A 208 21.54 0.50 -24.15
CA ASP A 208 20.29 0.76 -23.46
C ASP A 208 19.19 -0.25 -23.88
N LEU A 209 19.03 -0.49 -25.18
CA LEU A 209 18.09 -1.48 -25.70
C LEU A 209 18.40 -2.89 -25.20
N ALA A 210 19.69 -3.27 -25.11
CA ALA A 210 20.09 -4.56 -24.56
C ALA A 210 19.67 -4.72 -23.10
N HIS A 211 19.85 -3.67 -22.29
CA HIS A 211 19.42 -3.66 -20.89
C HIS A 211 17.89 -3.77 -20.75
N LEU A 212 17.12 -2.99 -21.52
CA LEU A 212 15.66 -3.06 -21.50
C LEU A 212 15.12 -4.43 -21.92
N LEU A 213 15.72 -5.05 -22.95
CA LEU A 213 15.34 -6.39 -23.40
C LEU A 213 15.58 -7.45 -22.33
N ILE A 214 16.73 -7.44 -21.66
CA ILE A 214 16.99 -8.42 -20.58
C ILE A 214 16.09 -8.18 -19.38
N GLN A 215 15.81 -6.93 -19.01
CA GLN A 215 14.95 -6.62 -17.87
C GLN A 215 13.54 -7.15 -18.12
N HIS A 216 13.00 -6.94 -19.32
CA HIS A 216 11.70 -7.49 -19.71
C HIS A 216 11.69 -9.03 -19.71
N ALA A 217 12.68 -9.65 -20.35
CA ALA A 217 12.77 -11.10 -20.48
C ALA A 217 12.94 -11.80 -19.11
N ILE A 218 13.81 -11.26 -18.25
CA ILE A 218 14.03 -11.77 -16.89
C ILE A 218 12.77 -11.60 -16.05
N SER A 219 12.18 -10.40 -16.02
CA SER A 219 11.03 -10.13 -15.15
C SER A 219 9.81 -11.01 -15.48
N THR A 220 9.52 -11.17 -16.77
CA THR A 220 8.39 -12.02 -17.21
C THR A 220 8.64 -13.50 -16.96
N THR A 221 9.88 -13.96 -17.15
CA THR A 221 10.23 -15.38 -16.96
C THR A 221 10.33 -15.76 -15.49
N THR A 222 10.91 -14.91 -14.64
CA THR A 222 11.01 -15.13 -13.19
C THR A 222 9.63 -15.35 -12.57
N GLY A 223 8.64 -14.51 -12.90
CA GLY A 223 7.28 -14.68 -12.39
C GLY A 223 6.66 -16.01 -12.80
N ALA A 224 6.91 -16.46 -14.03
CA ALA A 224 6.42 -17.74 -14.53
C ALA A 224 7.12 -18.94 -13.85
N ILE A 225 8.43 -18.89 -13.66
CA ILE A 225 9.19 -19.92 -12.93
C ILE A 225 8.70 -20.01 -11.49
N LEU A 226 8.59 -18.87 -10.79
CA LEU A 226 8.14 -18.84 -9.39
C LEU A 226 6.74 -19.42 -9.23
N ARG A 227 5.82 -19.16 -10.16
CA ARG A 227 4.48 -19.74 -10.14
C ARG A 227 4.52 -21.28 -10.08
N VAL A 228 5.40 -21.88 -10.89
CA VAL A 228 5.55 -23.34 -11.00
C VAL A 228 6.27 -23.91 -9.79
N LEU A 229 7.38 -23.29 -9.36
CA LEU A 229 8.10 -23.67 -8.15
C LEU A 229 7.19 -23.60 -6.92
N ARG A 230 6.25 -22.65 -6.90
CA ARG A 230 5.27 -22.48 -5.83
C ARG A 230 4.05 -23.40 -5.94
N GLY A 231 3.96 -24.21 -7.00
CA GLY A 231 2.84 -25.13 -7.22
C GLY A 231 1.49 -24.41 -7.35
N VAL A 232 1.48 -23.18 -7.87
CA VAL A 232 0.24 -22.39 -8.02
C VAL A 232 -0.55 -22.91 -9.22
N PRO A 233 -1.76 -23.46 -9.03
CA PRO A 233 -2.56 -23.99 -10.14
C PRO A 233 -3.04 -22.88 -11.08
N GLU A 234 -3.45 -23.20 -12.32
CA GLU A 234 -4.00 -22.20 -13.26
C GLU A 234 -5.31 -21.59 -12.73
N GLU A 235 -6.16 -22.43 -12.14
CA GLU A 235 -7.44 -22.07 -11.53
C GLU A 235 -7.56 -22.73 -10.16
N CYS A 236 -8.41 -22.16 -9.31
CA CYS A 236 -8.69 -22.72 -8.00
C CYS A 236 -9.27 -24.14 -8.13
N PRO A 237 -8.65 -25.17 -7.52
CA PRO A 237 -9.17 -26.54 -7.60
C PRO A 237 -10.55 -26.73 -6.97
N LYS A 238 -10.98 -25.79 -6.11
CA LYS A 238 -12.26 -25.85 -5.39
C LYS A 238 -13.41 -25.18 -6.13
N CYS A 239 -13.19 -24.01 -6.74
CA CYS A 239 -14.26 -23.23 -7.38
C CYS A 239 -14.03 -22.90 -8.86
N GLY A 240 -12.87 -23.26 -9.43
CA GLY A 240 -12.51 -22.91 -10.81
C GLY A 240 -12.17 -21.44 -11.02
N SER A 241 -12.10 -20.62 -9.96
CA SER A 241 -11.72 -19.21 -10.10
C SER A 241 -10.25 -19.04 -10.48
N PRO A 242 -9.91 -18.17 -11.44
CA PRO A 242 -8.52 -17.81 -11.74
C PRO A 242 -7.91 -16.85 -10.71
N GLN A 243 -8.70 -16.33 -9.74
CA GLN A 243 -8.22 -15.35 -8.76
C GLN A 243 -7.48 -16.05 -7.60
N LEU A 244 -6.19 -16.28 -7.83
CA LEU A 244 -5.26 -16.78 -6.83
C LEU A 244 -4.30 -15.66 -6.43
N ALA A 245 -4.28 -15.32 -5.14
CA ALA A 245 -3.37 -14.35 -4.55
C ALA A 245 -2.37 -15.05 -3.63
N PRO A 246 -1.12 -14.57 -3.52
CA PRO A 246 -0.19 -15.09 -2.51
C PRO A 246 -0.67 -14.69 -1.11
N GLU A 247 -0.57 -15.62 -0.17
CA GLU A 247 -0.77 -15.42 1.25
C GLU A 247 0.54 -15.77 1.95
N GLN A 248 1.05 -14.84 2.76
CA GLN A 248 2.30 -15.01 3.50
C GLN A 248 2.03 -15.16 4.99
N GLY A 249 2.95 -15.83 5.68
CA GLY A 249 2.97 -15.87 7.13
C GLY A 249 4.33 -16.30 7.65
N GLU A 250 4.49 -16.22 8.96
CA GLU A 250 5.70 -16.69 9.63
C GLU A 250 5.48 -18.12 10.14
N ASN A 251 6.52 -18.94 10.08
CA ASN A 251 6.47 -20.28 10.62
C ASN A 251 6.49 -20.23 12.15
N SER A 252 5.38 -20.61 12.78
CA SER A 252 5.25 -20.63 14.25
C SER A 252 6.28 -21.55 14.92
N ALA A 253 6.78 -22.56 14.20
CA ALA A 253 7.78 -23.52 14.68
C ALA A 253 9.24 -23.10 14.41
N ALA A 254 9.46 -22.10 13.54
CA ALA A 254 10.77 -21.57 13.20
C ALA A 254 10.67 -20.04 12.97
N PRO A 255 10.73 -19.24 14.05
CA PRO A 255 10.73 -17.78 13.95
C PRO A 255 11.84 -17.29 13.02
N GLY A 256 11.53 -16.37 12.12
CA GLY A 256 12.42 -15.89 11.05
C GLY A 256 12.20 -16.56 9.68
N VAL A 257 11.60 -17.75 9.62
CA VAL A 257 11.30 -18.43 8.36
C VAL A 257 9.91 -18.04 7.85
N LEU A 258 9.88 -17.22 6.81
CA LEU A 258 8.65 -16.85 6.12
C LEU A 258 8.17 -17.99 5.21
N TRP A 259 6.87 -18.12 5.04
CA TRP A 259 6.27 -19.01 4.05
C TRP A 259 5.29 -18.25 3.16
N GLU A 260 5.11 -18.73 1.93
CA GLU A 260 4.08 -18.27 1.00
C GLU A 260 3.24 -19.45 0.53
N ARG A 261 1.93 -19.24 0.35
CA ARG A 261 1.02 -20.19 -0.30
C ARG A 261 0.03 -19.46 -1.22
N PRO A 262 -0.49 -20.10 -2.27
CA PRO A 262 -1.58 -19.52 -3.02
C PRO A 262 -2.89 -19.61 -2.23
N ARG A 263 -3.68 -18.54 -2.22
CA ARG A 263 -5.03 -18.47 -1.67
C ARG A 263 -6.01 -18.02 -2.76
N CYS A 264 -7.14 -18.70 -2.89
CA CYS A 264 -8.23 -18.26 -3.74
C CYS A 264 -9.01 -17.14 -3.05
N VAL A 265 -9.14 -16.01 -3.74
CA VAL A 265 -9.88 -14.84 -3.25
C VAL A 265 -11.37 -15.17 -3.09
N ASP A 266 -11.95 -15.89 -4.05
CA ASP A 266 -13.40 -16.12 -4.09
C ASP A 266 -13.90 -17.17 -3.11
N CYS A 267 -13.12 -18.24 -2.84
CA CYS A 267 -13.61 -19.37 -2.04
C CYS A 267 -12.73 -19.74 -0.83
N GLY A 268 -11.64 -18.99 -0.62
CA GLY A 268 -10.70 -19.19 0.48
C GLY A 268 -9.88 -20.47 0.42
N TRP A 269 -9.85 -21.18 -0.72
CA TRP A 269 -8.97 -22.34 -0.89
C TRP A 269 -7.51 -21.93 -0.69
N THR A 270 -6.73 -22.73 0.03
CA THR A 270 -5.31 -22.49 0.26
C THR A 270 -4.48 -23.66 -0.26
N GLY A 271 -3.36 -23.33 -0.90
CA GLY A 271 -2.38 -24.31 -1.34
C GLY A 271 -1.36 -24.66 -0.26
N ARG A 272 -0.37 -25.45 -0.65
CA ARG A 272 0.73 -25.85 0.23
C ARG A 272 1.60 -24.62 0.58
N PRO A 273 1.89 -24.35 1.86
CA PRO A 273 2.86 -23.35 2.23
C PRO A 273 4.27 -23.81 1.86
N LEU A 274 5.01 -22.92 1.21
CA LEU A 274 6.39 -23.12 0.84
C LEU A 274 7.25 -22.07 1.52
N PRO A 275 8.38 -22.45 2.12
CA PRO A 275 9.27 -21.49 2.75
C PRO A 275 9.79 -20.51 1.70
N ILE A 276 9.72 -19.22 2.01
CA ILE A 276 10.45 -18.17 1.33
C ILE A 276 11.84 -18.13 2.01
N PHE A 277 12.91 -18.07 1.22
CA PHE A 277 14.28 -18.11 1.75
C PHE A 277 14.52 -17.08 2.86
N ASP A 278 15.43 -17.44 3.76
CA ASP A 278 15.72 -16.79 5.04
C ASP A 278 16.02 -15.29 4.89
N ARG A 279 15.50 -14.48 5.82
CA ARG A 279 15.71 -13.03 5.86
C ARG A 279 17.20 -12.67 5.99
N GLU A 280 18.01 -13.58 6.52
CA GLU A 280 19.46 -13.38 6.72
C GLU A 280 20.29 -13.46 5.41
N ASP A 281 19.83 -14.22 4.40
CA ASP A 281 20.54 -14.39 3.12
C ASP A 281 20.06 -13.41 2.02
N GLY A 282 18.87 -12.84 2.20
CA GLY A 282 18.29 -11.86 1.28
C GLY A 282 18.96 -10.49 1.40
N ARG A 283 19.92 -10.18 0.54
CA ARG A 283 20.38 -8.78 0.40
C ARG A 283 19.21 -7.94 -0.11
N PRO A 284 18.81 -6.84 0.57
CA PRO A 284 17.81 -5.94 0.03
C PRO A 284 18.31 -5.40 -1.31
N ILE A 285 17.42 -5.36 -2.31
CA ILE A 285 17.74 -4.88 -3.67
C ILE A 285 18.33 -3.47 -3.63
N ILE A 286 18.00 -2.68 -2.61
CA ILE A 286 18.64 -1.40 -2.33
C ILE A 286 19.24 -1.44 -0.92
N THR A 287 20.57 -1.51 -0.83
CA THR A 287 21.32 -1.26 0.41
C THR A 287 21.47 0.24 0.66
N ARG A 288 21.05 0.71 1.84
CA ARG A 288 21.31 2.08 2.30
C ARG A 288 22.36 2.02 3.41
N GLU A 289 23.51 2.66 3.21
CA GLU A 289 24.51 2.81 4.27
C GLU A 289 24.18 4.03 5.15
N GLY A 290 23.88 3.79 6.43
CA GLY A 290 23.51 4.82 7.41
C GLY A 290 23.00 4.21 8.72
N LYS A 291 22.85 5.02 9.78
CA LYS A 291 22.19 4.54 11.00
C LYS A 291 20.73 4.23 10.71
N GLU A 292 20.27 3.03 11.04
CA GLU A 292 18.84 2.72 11.09
C GLU A 292 18.16 3.66 12.09
N SER A 293 17.13 4.36 11.63
CA SER A 293 16.26 5.15 12.49
C SER A 293 14.84 4.98 12.00
N ASP A 294 13.91 4.68 12.91
CA ASP A 294 12.47 4.59 12.62
C ASP A 294 11.83 5.95 12.30
N VAL A 295 12.65 6.99 12.19
CA VAL A 295 12.25 8.32 11.75
C VAL A 295 12.00 8.23 10.24
N HIS A 296 10.76 7.91 9.89
CA HIS A 296 10.30 7.86 8.53
C HIS A 296 10.64 9.19 7.83
N GLY A 297 11.39 9.14 6.73
CA GLY A 297 11.66 10.29 5.86
C GLY A 297 10.42 10.75 5.07
N MET A 298 9.23 10.29 5.45
CA MET A 298 7.98 10.87 4.97
C MET A 298 7.82 12.22 5.65
N LEU A 299 7.87 13.28 4.85
CA LEU A 299 7.47 14.61 5.28
C LEU A 299 5.97 14.57 5.65
N ALA A 300 5.66 14.27 6.91
CA ALA A 300 4.28 14.31 7.43
C ALA A 300 3.72 15.75 7.46
N ILE A 301 4.60 16.74 7.32
CA ILE A 301 4.28 18.16 7.26
C ILE A 301 4.88 18.69 5.96
N PRO A 302 4.09 19.32 5.07
CA PRO A 302 4.59 19.84 3.81
C PRO A 302 5.66 20.92 4.09
N MET A 303 6.68 20.97 3.24
CA MET A 303 7.75 21.97 3.35
C MET A 303 7.18 23.35 3.02
N ARG A 304 6.66 24.02 4.05
CA ARG A 304 6.10 25.37 3.96
C ARG A 304 7.17 26.45 4.10
N ASN A 305 8.33 26.16 4.69
CA ASN A 305 9.45 27.10 4.90
C ASN A 305 10.82 26.40 4.96
N ILE A 306 11.82 26.93 4.24
CA ILE A 306 13.24 26.56 4.33
C ILE A 306 14.01 27.67 5.06
N ARG A 307 14.83 27.29 6.06
CA ARG A 307 15.68 28.23 6.82
C ARG A 307 16.95 28.61 6.07
N ARG A 308 17.40 29.86 6.23
CA ARG A 308 18.69 30.36 5.74
C ARG A 308 19.78 30.13 6.80
N PRO A 309 21.06 29.99 6.41
CA PRO A 309 22.17 29.95 7.36
C PRO A 309 22.16 31.23 8.23
N GLY A 310 22.05 31.06 9.56
CA GLY A 310 21.94 32.17 10.52
C GLY A 310 20.55 32.31 11.16
N ASP A 311 19.53 31.63 10.63
CA ASP A 311 18.28 31.45 11.36
C ASP A 311 18.56 30.66 12.65
N PRO A 312 17.81 30.90 13.75
CA PRO A 312 17.96 30.10 14.97
C PRO A 312 17.83 28.59 14.65
N PRO A 313 18.30 27.67 15.49
CA PRO A 313 17.99 26.26 15.34
C PRO A 313 16.47 26.05 15.35
N VAL A 314 15.96 25.08 14.59
CA VAL A 314 14.60 24.57 14.84
C VAL A 314 14.70 23.87 16.19
N GLU A 315 14.04 24.40 17.22
CA GLU A 315 13.77 23.60 18.41
C GLU A 315 13.10 22.32 17.91
N GLN A 316 13.75 21.17 18.13
CA GLN A 316 13.03 19.91 17.99
C GLN A 316 11.75 20.09 18.79
N ARG A 317 10.59 19.80 18.20
CA ARG A 317 9.31 19.82 18.92
C ARG A 317 9.33 18.69 19.96
N HIS A 318 10.09 18.86 21.03
CA HIS A 318 9.89 18.17 22.29
C HIS A 318 8.94 19.04 23.10
N LYS A 319 7.72 18.51 23.23
CA LYS A 319 6.54 19.07 23.91
C LYS A 319 5.92 20.30 23.23
N VAL A 320 4.79 20.00 22.57
CA VAL A 320 3.55 20.79 22.58
C VAL A 320 3.65 22.11 23.35
N GLU A 321 3.88 23.21 22.66
CA GLU A 321 3.46 24.54 23.12
C GLU A 321 2.28 25.01 22.26
N THR A 322 1.10 24.73 22.82
CA THR A 322 -0.15 25.49 22.79
C THR A 322 -0.40 26.43 21.59
N ARG A 323 -0.60 25.84 20.41
CA ARG A 323 -1.82 26.18 19.66
C ARG A 323 -2.95 25.27 20.19
N PRO A 324 -4.23 25.67 20.13
CA PRO A 324 -5.31 24.73 20.40
C PRO A 324 -5.05 23.50 19.53
N PRO A 325 -4.97 22.30 20.12
CA PRO A 325 -4.61 21.13 19.35
C PRO A 325 -5.63 20.96 18.22
N GLU A 326 -5.13 20.56 17.05
CA GLU A 326 -5.98 20.18 15.93
C GLU A 326 -6.91 19.08 16.45
N LEU A 327 -8.21 19.38 16.52
CA LEU A 327 -9.17 18.49 17.17
C LEU A 327 -9.16 17.14 16.43
N ALA A 328 -8.93 16.06 17.17
CA ALA A 328 -9.07 14.72 16.63
C ALA A 328 -10.55 14.46 16.34
N VAL A 329 -10.84 13.73 15.25
CA VAL A 329 -12.21 13.37 14.89
C VAL A 329 -12.43 11.89 15.17
N TYR A 330 -13.42 11.61 16.01
CA TYR A 330 -13.84 10.27 16.43
C TYR A 330 -15.23 9.96 15.85
N PHE A 331 -15.37 8.78 15.28
CA PHE A 331 -16.64 8.24 14.81
C PHE A 331 -17.24 7.28 15.83
N ALA A 332 -18.32 7.71 16.48
CA ALA A 332 -19.07 6.90 17.42
C ALA A 332 -20.29 6.28 16.74
N TYR A 333 -20.48 4.98 16.91
CA TYR A 333 -21.63 4.23 16.36
C TYR A 333 -22.35 3.37 17.42
N GLY A 334 -21.97 3.52 18.68
CA GLY A 334 -22.53 2.84 19.85
C GLY A 334 -23.00 3.82 20.94
N PRO A 335 -22.92 3.46 22.23
CA PRO A 335 -23.42 4.32 23.32
C PRO A 335 -22.68 5.67 23.41
N ASN A 336 -21.45 5.73 22.91
CA ASN A 336 -20.67 6.96 22.80
C ASN A 336 -21.23 7.93 21.73
N MET A 337 -22.31 7.58 21.02
CA MET A 337 -23.11 8.54 20.26
C MET A 337 -23.82 9.58 21.13
N SER A 338 -24.07 9.30 22.41
CA SER A 338 -24.69 10.30 23.30
C SER A 338 -23.67 11.36 23.72
N THR A 339 -23.94 12.63 23.43
CA THR A 339 -23.05 13.75 23.82
C THR A 339 -22.87 13.78 25.34
N ALA A 340 -23.96 13.63 26.10
CA ALA A 340 -23.91 13.68 27.56
C ALA A 340 -23.03 12.60 28.20
N ARG A 341 -22.97 11.41 27.57
CA ARG A 341 -22.07 10.33 27.99
C ARG A 341 -20.63 10.65 27.59
N LEU A 342 -20.42 11.01 26.33
CA LEU A 342 -19.07 11.23 25.81
C LEU A 342 -18.39 12.44 26.44
N THR A 343 -19.11 13.53 26.72
CA THR A 343 -18.58 14.72 27.40
C THR A 343 -18.14 14.44 28.85
N LYS A 344 -18.69 13.43 29.53
CA LYS A 344 -18.19 13.00 30.86
C LYS A 344 -16.81 12.36 30.77
N LEU A 345 -16.51 11.70 29.66
CA LEU A 345 -15.21 11.07 29.40
C LEU A 345 -14.21 12.07 28.78
N LEU A 346 -14.72 12.88 27.85
CA LEU A 346 -13.98 13.84 27.03
C LEU A 346 -14.62 15.24 27.17
N PRO A 347 -14.26 16.01 28.20
CA PRO A 347 -14.81 17.36 28.43
C PRO A 347 -14.71 18.31 27.22
N SER A 348 -13.72 18.13 26.33
CA SER A 348 -13.53 18.97 25.14
C SER A 348 -14.41 18.59 23.94
N CYS A 349 -15.14 17.48 24.03
CA CYS A 349 -15.84 16.86 22.93
C CYS A 349 -17.00 17.71 22.39
N LYS A 350 -17.07 17.85 21.05
CA LYS A 350 -18.14 18.55 20.34
C LYS A 350 -18.67 17.73 19.15
N PRO A 351 -19.98 17.51 19.04
CA PRO A 351 -20.56 16.83 17.89
C PRO A 351 -20.36 17.66 16.61
N THR A 352 -19.96 16.99 15.54
CA THR A 352 -19.66 17.59 14.22
C THR A 352 -20.76 17.30 13.20
N GLY A 353 -21.48 16.18 13.35
CA GLY A 353 -22.60 15.78 12.49
C GLY A 353 -22.70 14.27 12.31
N ALA A 354 -23.73 13.80 11.62
CA ALA A 354 -23.86 12.38 11.28
C ALA A 354 -22.89 12.00 10.15
N ALA A 355 -22.48 10.74 10.13
CA ALA A 355 -21.63 10.20 9.08
C ALA A 355 -21.92 8.72 8.84
N ILE A 356 -21.47 8.26 7.68
CA ILE A 356 -21.70 6.91 7.19
C ILE A 356 -20.34 6.22 7.00
N LEU A 357 -20.18 5.05 7.59
CA LEU A 357 -19.07 4.15 7.36
C LEU A 357 -19.50 3.07 6.36
N PRO A 358 -19.02 3.10 5.11
CA PRO A 358 -19.39 2.13 4.08
C PRO A 358 -18.75 0.75 4.31
N ARG A 359 -19.35 -0.32 3.75
CA ARG A 359 -18.85 -1.71 3.79
C ARG A 359 -18.72 -2.28 5.21
N HIS A 360 -19.61 -1.85 6.10
CA HIS A 360 -19.68 -2.32 7.48
C HIS A 360 -21.14 -2.49 7.88
N THR A 361 -21.41 -3.46 8.74
CA THR A 361 -22.74 -3.71 9.32
C THR A 361 -22.65 -3.58 10.85
N LEU A 362 -23.62 -2.89 11.45
CA LEU A 362 -23.69 -2.77 12.91
C LEU A 362 -24.14 -4.10 13.53
N ARG A 363 -23.36 -4.64 14.46
CA ARG A 363 -23.64 -5.89 15.20
C ARG A 363 -23.48 -5.68 16.70
N PHE A 364 -24.25 -6.42 17.52
CA PHE A 364 -24.16 -6.36 18.99
C PHE A 364 -23.51 -7.64 19.54
N HIS A 365 -22.32 -7.96 19.03
CA HIS A 365 -21.64 -9.24 19.27
C HIS A 365 -20.26 -9.09 19.92
N LYS A 366 -19.84 -7.88 20.28
CA LYS A 366 -18.58 -7.70 21.00
C LYS A 366 -18.80 -8.07 22.47
N ARG A 367 -17.98 -8.96 23.01
CA ARG A 367 -18.10 -9.44 24.39
C ARG A 367 -17.67 -8.36 25.38
N SER A 368 -18.59 -7.92 26.23
CA SER A 368 -18.27 -7.10 27.41
C SER A 368 -17.69 -7.95 28.55
N THR A 369 -17.02 -7.32 29.50
CA THR A 369 -16.56 -7.95 30.75
C THR A 369 -17.71 -8.55 31.58
N LYS A 370 -18.94 -8.07 31.37
CA LYS A 370 -20.17 -8.55 32.02
C LYS A 370 -20.87 -9.68 31.26
N GLY A 371 -20.36 -10.07 30.09
CA GLY A 371 -20.91 -11.16 29.27
C GLY A 371 -22.10 -10.78 28.39
N PHE A 372 -22.36 -9.48 28.20
CA PHE A 372 -23.33 -8.96 27.22
C PHE A 372 -22.65 -8.55 25.91
N GLY A 373 -23.44 -8.43 24.85
CA GLY A 373 -23.01 -7.95 23.53
C GLY A 373 -22.98 -6.43 23.42
N GLU A 374 -21.87 -5.89 22.92
CA GLU A 374 -21.62 -4.47 22.66
C GLU A 374 -21.52 -4.22 21.14
N CYS A 375 -21.69 -2.95 20.72
CA CYS A 375 -21.70 -2.57 19.31
C CYS A 375 -20.36 -2.84 18.63
N ASN A 376 -20.38 -3.41 17.44
CA ASN A 376 -19.23 -3.53 16.55
C ASN A 376 -19.64 -3.09 15.15
N ALA A 377 -18.81 -2.29 14.50
CA ALA A 377 -18.90 -2.05 13.06
C ALA A 377 -18.15 -3.19 12.37
N PHE A 378 -18.85 -4.29 12.09
CA PHE A 378 -18.25 -5.48 11.50
C PHE A 378 -18.08 -5.31 9.99
N PRO A 379 -16.90 -5.58 9.40
CA PRO A 379 -16.70 -5.52 7.95
C PRO A 379 -17.70 -6.40 7.21
N SER A 380 -18.31 -5.85 6.15
CA SER A 380 -19.30 -6.54 5.34
C SER A 380 -19.03 -6.33 3.85
N ASP A 381 -19.21 -7.41 3.08
CA ASP A 381 -19.12 -7.37 1.62
C ASP A 381 -20.44 -6.98 0.94
N ASP A 382 -21.52 -7.00 1.70
CA ASP A 382 -22.77 -6.37 1.28
C ASP A 382 -22.57 -4.85 1.31
N ASN A 383 -23.22 -4.10 0.42
CA ASN A 383 -23.20 -2.61 0.40
C ASN A 383 -23.89 -1.97 1.63
N ASP A 384 -23.87 -2.67 2.77
CA ASP A 384 -24.28 -2.22 4.08
C ASP A 384 -23.39 -1.06 4.56
N VAL A 385 -24.00 -0.24 5.40
CA VAL A 385 -23.36 0.94 5.97
C VAL A 385 -23.66 1.03 7.46
N VAL A 386 -22.69 1.52 8.23
CA VAL A 386 -22.91 1.91 9.64
C VAL A 386 -23.12 3.41 9.69
N VAL A 387 -24.25 3.85 10.21
CA VAL A 387 -24.50 5.27 10.49
C VAL A 387 -24.13 5.57 11.94
N GLY A 388 -23.34 6.62 12.14
CA GLY A 388 -22.89 7.08 13.44
C GLY A 388 -22.70 8.60 13.49
N VAL A 389 -22.06 9.08 14.55
CA VAL A 389 -21.88 10.50 14.86
C VAL A 389 -20.39 10.82 14.92
N LEU A 390 -20.00 11.91 14.27
CA LEU A 390 -18.65 12.45 14.37
C LEU A 390 -18.54 13.40 15.55
N PHE A 391 -17.51 13.21 16.35
CA PHE A 391 -17.13 14.09 17.45
C PHE A 391 -15.73 14.63 17.23
N SER A 392 -15.57 15.92 17.47
CA SER A 392 -14.26 16.58 17.56
C SER A 392 -13.86 16.67 19.02
N PHE A 393 -12.61 16.33 19.37
CA PHE A 393 -12.12 16.38 20.74
C PHE A 393 -10.62 16.72 20.78
N ASP A 394 -10.14 17.14 21.94
CA ASP A 394 -8.72 17.41 22.18
C ASP A 394 -7.94 16.08 22.16
N PRO A 395 -6.95 15.91 21.27
CA PRO A 395 -6.08 14.74 21.21
C PRO A 395 -5.43 14.36 22.56
N ALA A 396 -5.22 15.31 23.48
CA ALA A 396 -4.71 15.02 24.83
C ALA A 396 -5.65 14.14 25.66
N GLU A 397 -6.94 14.11 25.32
CA GLU A 397 -7.94 13.29 25.99
C GLU A 397 -8.07 11.88 25.37
N ARG A 398 -7.35 11.61 24.26
CA ARG A 398 -7.41 10.31 23.57
C ARG A 398 -7.07 9.13 24.48
N ALA A 399 -6.05 9.26 25.35
CA ALA A 399 -5.65 8.17 26.24
C ALA A 399 -6.79 7.72 27.17
N LYS A 400 -7.67 8.63 27.59
CA LYS A 400 -8.86 8.28 28.40
C LYS A 400 -9.89 7.51 27.59
N LEU A 401 -10.03 7.83 26.30
CA LEU A 401 -10.92 7.12 25.39
C LEU A 401 -10.38 5.71 25.12
N ASP A 402 -9.07 5.58 24.86
CA ASP A 402 -8.42 4.28 24.64
C ASP A 402 -8.56 3.35 25.87
N GLU A 403 -8.42 3.90 27.10
CA GLU A 403 -8.59 3.16 28.35
C GLU A 403 -10.04 2.68 28.56
N VAL A 404 -11.03 3.51 28.24
CA VAL A 404 -12.46 3.18 28.41
C VAL A 404 -12.95 2.17 27.38
N GLU A 405 -12.48 2.28 26.13
CA GLU A 405 -12.81 1.33 25.06
C GLU A 405 -12.05 0.00 25.23
N GLY A 406 -11.04 -0.06 26.11
CA GLY A 406 -10.25 -1.26 26.37
C GLY A 406 -9.40 -1.65 25.18
N VAL A 407 -8.63 -0.69 24.64
CA VAL A 407 -7.71 -0.94 23.52
C VAL A 407 -6.71 -2.03 23.89
N GLY A 408 -6.75 -3.15 23.17
CA GLY A 408 -5.92 -4.33 23.43
C GLY A 408 -6.62 -5.44 24.24
N ASP A 409 -7.75 -5.14 24.90
CA ASP A 409 -8.57 -6.07 25.69
C ASP A 409 -10.05 -6.05 25.26
N GLY A 410 -10.29 -5.87 23.95
CA GLY A 410 -11.62 -6.03 23.35
C GLY A 410 -11.86 -5.25 22.07
N TYR A 411 -11.42 -3.99 22.01
CA TYR A 411 -11.42 -3.18 20.80
C TYR A 411 -9.98 -2.85 20.37
N GLU A 412 -9.80 -2.58 19.08
CA GLU A 412 -8.61 -1.94 18.53
C GLU A 412 -8.98 -0.57 17.96
N HIS A 413 -8.05 0.38 18.03
CA HIS A 413 -8.23 1.66 17.35
C HIS A 413 -7.90 1.48 15.87
N SER A 414 -8.77 1.99 15.01
CA SER A 414 -8.61 1.92 13.56
C SER A 414 -8.91 3.28 12.91
N ILE A 415 -8.22 3.57 11.82
CA ILE A 415 -8.49 4.77 11.01
C ILE A 415 -9.41 4.36 9.87
N VAL A 416 -10.68 4.74 9.96
CA VAL A 416 -11.70 4.39 8.98
C VAL A 416 -12.02 5.59 8.09
N THR A 417 -12.46 5.32 6.85
CA THR A 417 -12.90 6.38 5.93
C THR A 417 -14.41 6.49 5.97
N ILE A 418 -14.92 7.58 6.53
CA ILE A 418 -16.37 7.88 6.60
C ILE A 418 -16.78 8.81 5.47
N ILE A 419 -18.09 8.91 5.22
CA ILE A 419 -18.73 9.88 4.34
C ILE A 419 -19.64 10.74 5.22
N ASN A 420 -19.40 12.05 5.29
CA ASN A 420 -20.26 12.95 6.05
C ASN A 420 -21.56 13.31 5.30
N GLU A 421 -22.47 14.03 5.95
CA GLU A 421 -23.74 14.50 5.35
C GLU A 421 -23.58 15.28 4.04
N LYS A 422 -22.41 15.87 3.80
CA LYS A 422 -22.09 16.63 2.56
C LYS A 422 -21.50 15.75 1.45
N GLY A 423 -21.46 14.43 1.64
CA GLY A 423 -20.86 13.49 0.69
C GLY A 423 -19.32 13.48 0.68
N ARG A 424 -18.66 14.17 1.62
CA ARG A 424 -17.19 14.23 1.67
C ARG A 424 -16.63 13.03 2.42
N ARG A 425 -15.59 12.41 1.85
CA ARG A 425 -14.84 11.34 2.49
C ARG A 425 -13.80 11.91 3.47
N GLN A 426 -13.71 11.36 4.67
CA GLN A 426 -12.73 11.78 5.69
C GLN A 426 -12.21 10.57 6.46
N LYS A 427 -10.89 10.54 6.73
CA LYS A 427 -10.27 9.55 7.62
C LYS A 427 -10.43 9.98 9.07
N VAL A 428 -10.99 9.11 9.91
CA VAL A 428 -11.32 9.39 11.31
C VAL A 428 -11.01 8.20 12.20
N LEU A 429 -10.83 8.45 13.49
CA LEU A 429 -10.65 7.40 14.50
C LEU A 429 -11.97 6.67 14.74
N ALA A 430 -11.94 5.34 14.77
CA ALA A 430 -13.02 4.49 15.26
C ALA A 430 -12.43 3.32 16.05
N TYR A 431 -13.23 2.68 16.89
CA TYR A 431 -12.86 1.45 17.60
C TYR A 431 -13.58 0.28 16.95
N LEU A 432 -12.87 -0.79 16.62
CA LEU A 432 -13.44 -2.01 16.02
C LEU A 432 -13.14 -3.20 16.93
N ALA A 433 -14.09 -4.14 17.06
CA ALA A 433 -13.90 -5.27 17.97
C ALA A 433 -12.85 -6.24 17.39
N THR A 434 -11.94 -6.73 18.25
CA THR A 434 -10.97 -7.73 17.82
C THR A 434 -11.62 -9.12 17.70
N PRO A 435 -11.19 -9.98 16.76
CA PRO A 435 -11.84 -11.28 16.50
C PRO A 435 -12.00 -12.19 17.73
N GLU A 436 -11.07 -12.11 18.68
CA GLU A 436 -11.06 -12.92 19.91
C GLU A 436 -12.20 -12.57 20.88
N TYR A 437 -12.78 -11.37 20.74
CA TYR A 437 -13.84 -10.85 21.58
C TYR A 437 -15.19 -10.79 20.85
N ILE A 438 -15.32 -11.40 19.67
CA ILE A 438 -16.57 -11.47 18.91
C ILE A 438 -17.31 -12.78 19.23
N ASP A 439 -18.59 -12.67 19.54
CA ASP A 439 -19.47 -13.80 19.82
C ASP A 439 -20.91 -13.45 19.38
N ASP A 440 -21.33 -14.02 18.25
CA ASP A 440 -22.65 -13.78 17.63
C ASP A 440 -23.84 -14.26 18.47
N SER A 441 -23.60 -15.07 19.51
CA SER A 441 -24.66 -15.53 20.41
C SER A 441 -25.04 -14.50 21.48
N LEU A 442 -24.22 -13.45 21.64
CA LEU A 442 -24.43 -12.43 22.65
C LEU A 442 -25.57 -11.48 22.28
N LYS A 443 -26.23 -10.98 23.32
CA LYS A 443 -27.28 -9.96 23.24
C LYS A 443 -26.90 -8.76 24.10
N PRO A 444 -27.22 -7.53 23.69
CA PRO A 444 -26.99 -6.37 24.52
C PRO A 444 -27.90 -6.39 25.75
N SER A 445 -27.47 -5.72 26.82
CA SER A 445 -28.37 -5.39 27.93
C SER A 445 -29.38 -4.31 27.52
N ASP A 446 -30.51 -4.26 28.21
CA ASP A 446 -31.58 -3.27 27.97
C ASP A 446 -31.06 -1.82 28.08
N ASP A 447 -30.38 -1.51 29.18
CA ASP A 447 -29.73 -0.22 29.43
C ASP A 447 -28.72 0.16 28.33
N TYR A 448 -27.96 -0.81 27.82
CA TYR A 448 -26.98 -0.55 26.76
C TYR A 448 -27.67 -0.17 25.45
N LYS A 449 -28.72 -0.91 25.06
CA LYS A 449 -29.48 -0.64 23.84
C LYS A 449 -30.18 0.72 23.92
N ASP A 450 -30.75 1.07 25.07
CA ASP A 450 -31.37 2.36 25.30
C ASP A 450 -30.39 3.52 25.13
N GLN A 451 -29.15 3.37 25.62
CA GLN A 451 -28.11 4.39 25.42
C GLN A 451 -27.75 4.61 23.94
N VAL A 452 -27.72 3.54 23.15
CA VAL A 452 -27.49 3.62 21.69
C VAL A 452 -28.67 4.33 21.01
N LEU A 453 -29.91 4.01 21.38
CA LEU A 453 -31.11 4.66 20.85
C LEU A 453 -31.19 6.14 21.21
N VAL A 454 -30.83 6.51 22.44
CA VAL A 454 -30.77 7.91 22.88
C VAL A 454 -29.76 8.70 22.04
N GLY A 455 -28.53 8.18 21.87
CA GLY A 455 -27.52 8.84 21.03
C GLY A 455 -27.93 8.95 19.55
N ALA A 456 -28.59 7.92 19.02
CA ALA A 456 -29.12 7.93 17.65
C ALA A 456 -30.20 8.99 17.46
N SER A 457 -31.12 9.13 18.43
CA SER A 457 -32.18 10.14 18.40
C SER A 457 -31.64 11.56 18.61
N GLU A 458 -30.63 11.72 19.46
CA GLU A 458 -30.01 13.01 19.78
C GLU A 458 -29.41 13.69 18.55
N HIS A 459 -28.76 12.91 17.68
CA HIS A 459 -28.08 13.40 16.48
C HIS A 459 -28.85 13.18 15.17
N GLY A 460 -30.13 12.80 15.26
CA GLY A 460 -31.01 12.72 14.10
C GLY A 460 -30.61 11.66 13.08
N LEU A 461 -30.13 10.49 13.53
CA LEU A 461 -29.85 9.36 12.63
C LEU A 461 -31.10 8.98 11.82
N PRO A 462 -30.96 8.51 10.56
CA PRO A 462 -32.10 8.15 9.72
C PRO A 462 -33.02 7.14 10.42
N SER A 463 -34.32 7.44 10.49
CA SER A 463 -35.30 6.60 11.18
C SER A 463 -35.37 5.17 10.62
N GLU A 464 -35.19 5.03 9.30
CA GLU A 464 -35.11 3.74 8.62
C GLU A 464 -33.92 2.90 9.12
N TYR A 465 -32.77 3.53 9.36
CA TYR A 465 -31.58 2.87 9.88
C TYR A 465 -31.80 2.37 11.32
N VAL A 466 -32.37 3.23 12.17
CA VAL A 466 -32.67 2.88 13.58
C VAL A 466 -33.66 1.72 13.66
N THR A 467 -34.71 1.74 12.82
CA THR A 467 -35.75 0.70 12.77
C THR A 467 -35.22 -0.63 12.23
N ARG A 468 -34.22 -0.59 11.34
CA ARG A 468 -33.66 -1.79 10.70
C ARG A 468 -32.54 -2.45 11.51
N TYR A 469 -31.65 -1.68 12.13
CA TYR A 469 -30.41 -2.21 12.70
C TYR A 469 -30.30 -2.09 14.23
N ILE A 470 -31.09 -1.22 14.89
CA ILE A 470 -30.97 -0.98 16.34
C ILE A 470 -32.21 -1.48 17.09
N GLN A 471 -33.41 -1.06 16.69
CA GLN A 471 -34.67 -1.45 17.35
C GLN A 471 -34.97 -2.96 17.39
N PRO A 472 -34.72 -3.77 16.34
CA PRO A 472 -35.12 -5.17 16.33
C PRO A 472 -34.17 -6.09 17.12
N VAL A 473 -33.06 -5.56 17.63
CA VAL A 473 -32.07 -6.35 18.39
C VAL A 473 -32.68 -6.80 19.71
N GLU A 474 -32.73 -8.11 19.94
CA GLU A 474 -33.21 -8.70 21.19
C GLU A 474 -32.25 -8.41 22.34
N VAL A 475 -32.78 -8.05 23.51
CA VAL A 475 -31.99 -7.79 24.72
C VAL A 475 -31.84 -9.07 25.56
N ALA A 476 -30.73 -9.17 26.29
CA ALA A 476 -30.51 -10.27 27.23
C ALA A 476 -31.43 -10.16 28.45
N GLU A 477 -31.91 -11.29 28.98
CA GLU A 477 -32.72 -11.32 30.21
C GLU A 477 -31.94 -10.75 31.40
N PRO A 478 -32.59 -9.97 32.29
CA PRO A 478 -31.92 -9.42 33.47
C PRO A 478 -31.44 -10.56 34.38
N ARG A 479 -30.13 -10.66 34.60
CA ARG A 479 -29.58 -11.56 35.62
C ARG A 479 -30.08 -11.10 37.00
N SER A 480 -30.96 -11.87 37.62
CA SER A 480 -31.29 -11.75 39.04
C SER A 480 -30.00 -11.86 39.85
N ALA A 481 -29.63 -10.80 40.57
CA ALA A 481 -28.46 -10.81 41.44
C ALA A 481 -28.62 -11.85 42.58
N PRO A 482 -27.55 -12.55 43.00
CA PRO A 482 -27.57 -13.33 44.23
C PRO A 482 -27.67 -12.44 45.48
#